data_AF-A0AAU4JFG2-F1
#
_entry.id   AF-A0AAU4JFG2-F1
#
_cell.length_a   1.000
_cell.length_b   1.000
_cell.length_c   1.000
_cell.angle_alpha   90.00
_cell.angle_beta   90.00
_cell.angle_gamma   90.00
#
_symmetry.space_group_name_H-M   'P 1'
#
loop_
_entity.id
_entity.type
_entity.pdbx_description
1 polymer ?
#
loop_
_entity_poly.entity_id
_entity_poly.type
_entity_poly.pdbx_seq_one_letter_code
_entity_poly.pdbx_strand_id
1 'polypeptide(L)'
;MPPPSDLRLVPLPVQQARHGGIAVPPLSSGAVGGAVPRPVPGLLAAAERHLRIGTPADLADAATRSHLDDGRCVGWYGPSTPGWRVAIDAERADAPVPPALARRFGAADFWARWTRAECCCKLADVPVAAWWRRHGLGTQAAGSAVWRTLRLADLVLTVGFAPDGQGAAADGRPL
;
A
#
# COMPACT_ATOMS: atom_id res chain seq x y z
N MET A 1 7.93 2.31 31.18
CA MET A 1 7.67 2.69 29.78
C MET A 1 6.25 2.25 29.44
N PRO A 2 5.35 3.16 29.05
CA PRO A 2 4.07 2.75 28.46
C PRO A 2 4.30 2.30 27.00
N PRO A 3 3.43 1.43 26.44
CA PRO A 3 3.46 1.14 25.01
C PRO A 3 2.97 2.37 24.21
N PRO A 4 3.41 2.57 22.95
CA PRO A 4 2.86 3.62 22.11
C PRO A 4 1.46 3.21 21.62
N SER A 5 0.44 3.84 22.19
CA SER A 5 -0.93 3.80 21.70
C SER A 5 -1.15 4.79 20.55
N ASP A 6 -1.95 4.32 19.59
CA ASP A 6 -2.93 5.03 18.76
C ASP A 6 -2.48 5.82 17.52
N LEU A 7 -2.73 5.13 16.39
CA LEU A 7 -3.16 5.71 15.11
C LEU A 7 -4.26 6.76 15.33
N ARG A 8 -3.94 8.04 15.14
CA ARG A 8 -4.96 9.09 15.02
C ARG A 8 -5.22 9.41 13.55
N LEU A 9 -6.43 9.12 13.09
CA LEU A 9 -7.02 9.76 11.92
C LEU A 9 -7.29 11.23 12.27
N VAL A 10 -6.77 12.15 11.47
CA VAL A 10 -7.09 13.59 11.53
C VAL A 10 -8.01 13.91 10.35
N PRO A 11 -9.27 14.33 10.58
CA PRO A 11 -10.10 14.86 9.51
C PRO A 11 -9.76 16.34 9.21
N LEU A 12 -9.81 16.71 7.94
CA LEU A 12 -9.74 18.11 7.46
C LEU A 12 -11.09 18.82 7.66
N PRO A 13 -11.12 20.17 7.76
CA PRO A 13 -12.30 20.92 8.16
C PRO A 13 -13.43 20.87 7.12
N VAL A 14 -14.65 20.67 7.60
CA VAL A 14 -15.89 20.86 6.84
C VAL A 14 -16.10 22.36 6.59
N GLN A 15 -16.17 22.73 5.31
CA GLN A 15 -16.63 24.05 4.91
C GLN A 15 -18.16 24.10 5.03
N GLN A 16 -18.67 24.89 5.98
CA GLN A 16 -20.10 25.16 6.11
C GLN A 16 -20.59 26.01 4.92
N ALA A 17 -21.64 25.54 4.25
CA ALA A 17 -22.61 26.39 3.57
C ALA A 17 -24.00 26.12 4.16
N ARG A 18 -24.72 27.20 4.45
CA ARG A 18 -25.91 27.29 5.29
C ARG A 18 -27.21 27.08 4.50
N HIS A 19 -28.29 26.82 5.25
CA HIS A 19 -29.74 26.78 4.91
C HIS A 19 -30.19 25.49 4.23
N GLY A 20 -31.24 24.78 4.67
CA GLY A 20 -32.18 24.93 5.78
C GLY A 20 -33.08 23.69 5.80
N GLY A 21 -33.86 23.50 6.88
CA GLY A 21 -34.91 22.47 6.93
C GLY A 21 -34.76 21.50 8.09
N ILE A 22 -35.62 21.69 9.10
CA ILE A 22 -35.82 20.79 10.22
C ILE A 22 -36.55 19.54 9.73
N ALA A 23 -36.01 18.35 10.01
CA ALA A 23 -36.76 17.10 9.97
C ALA A 23 -36.25 16.17 11.08
N VAL A 24 -37.16 15.75 11.95
CA VAL A 24 -36.95 14.80 13.05
C VAL A 24 -36.88 13.37 12.48
N PRO A 25 -35.93 12.51 12.88
CA PRO A 25 -35.87 11.14 12.38
C PRO A 25 -36.77 10.20 13.19
N PRO A 26 -37.40 9.17 12.58
CA PRO A 26 -37.95 8.06 13.34
C PRO A 26 -36.83 7.10 13.78
N LEU A 27 -37.00 6.57 14.99
CA LEU A 27 -36.22 5.47 15.54
C LEU A 27 -36.40 4.23 14.66
N SER A 28 -35.30 3.69 14.14
CA SER A 28 -35.30 2.35 13.57
C SER A 28 -33.95 1.67 13.79
N SER A 29 -34.02 0.67 14.67
CA SER A 29 -33.20 -0.53 14.78
C SER A 29 -31.75 -0.42 14.32
N GLY A 30 -30.85 -0.35 15.31
CA GLY A 30 -29.42 -0.54 15.11
C GLY A 30 -29.13 -1.93 14.57
N ALA A 31 -29.04 -2.05 13.25
CA ALA A 31 -28.17 -3.04 12.65
C ALA A 31 -26.74 -2.59 12.97
N VAL A 32 -26.11 -3.26 13.92
CA VAL A 32 -24.66 -3.24 14.07
C VAL A 32 -24.11 -3.80 12.78
N GLY A 33 -23.84 -2.91 11.82
CA GLY A 33 -23.10 -3.22 10.61
C GLY A 33 -21.69 -3.61 11.06
N GLY A 34 -21.51 -4.89 11.37
CA GLY A 34 -20.19 -5.49 11.44
C GLY A 34 -19.57 -5.26 10.08
N ALA A 35 -18.71 -4.24 9.98
CA ALA A 35 -17.98 -3.95 8.76
C ALA A 35 -17.26 -5.26 8.39
N VAL A 36 -17.71 -5.89 7.30
CA VAL A 36 -17.02 -7.06 6.77
C VAL A 36 -15.55 -6.65 6.63
N PRO A 37 -14.61 -7.37 7.27
CA PRO A 37 -13.21 -7.01 7.18
C PRO A 37 -12.86 -6.89 5.71
N ARG A 38 -12.38 -5.72 5.29
CA ARG A 38 -11.81 -5.60 3.95
C ARG A 38 -10.74 -6.71 3.87
N PRO A 39 -10.74 -7.55 2.82
CA PRO A 39 -9.86 -8.72 2.76
C PRO A 39 -8.37 -8.34 2.83
N VAL A 40 -8.04 -7.10 2.47
CA VAL A 40 -6.68 -6.58 2.37
C VAL A 40 -5.87 -6.65 3.67
N PRO A 41 -6.34 -6.19 4.85
CA PRO A 41 -5.66 -6.43 6.12
C PRO A 41 -5.25 -7.89 6.37
N GLY A 42 -6.16 -8.86 6.13
CA GLY A 42 -5.86 -10.28 6.30
C GLY A 42 -4.81 -10.78 5.30
N LEU A 43 -4.92 -10.36 4.04
CA LEU A 43 -3.95 -10.69 3.00
C LEU A 43 -2.56 -10.09 3.26
N LEU A 44 -2.49 -8.85 3.76
CA LEU A 44 -1.23 -8.23 4.17
C LEU A 44 -0.60 -8.98 5.36
N ALA A 45 -1.41 -9.39 6.34
CA ALA A 45 -0.92 -10.19 7.48
C ALA A 45 -0.41 -11.58 7.04
N ALA A 46 -0.97 -12.16 5.99
CA ALA A 46 -0.57 -13.45 5.44
C ALA A 46 0.40 -13.36 4.23
N ALA A 47 0.90 -12.16 3.90
CA ALA A 47 1.59 -11.88 2.63
C ALA A 47 2.70 -12.87 2.27
N GLU A 48 3.51 -13.30 3.24
CA GLU A 48 4.59 -14.29 3.06
C GLU A 48 4.13 -15.58 2.37
N ARG A 49 2.89 -16.03 2.62
CA ARG A 49 2.34 -17.27 2.03
C ARG A 49 2.04 -17.16 0.54
N HIS A 50 1.96 -15.94 0.04
CA HIS A 50 1.60 -15.62 -1.33
C HIS A 50 2.80 -15.15 -2.17
N LEU A 51 3.99 -15.16 -1.59
CA LEU A 51 5.22 -14.72 -2.23
C LEU A 51 6.06 -15.93 -2.64
N ARG A 52 6.64 -15.84 -3.84
CA ARG A 52 7.58 -16.84 -4.35
C ARG A 52 8.81 -16.15 -4.93
N ILE A 53 9.96 -16.76 -4.72
CA ILE A 53 11.25 -16.34 -5.30
C ILE A 53 11.63 -17.38 -6.36
N GLY A 54 12.05 -16.93 -7.53
CA GLY A 54 12.44 -17.80 -8.65
C GLY A 54 13.10 -17.00 -9.77
N THR A 55 13.17 -17.57 -10.97
CA THR A 55 13.55 -16.82 -12.15
C THR A 55 12.35 -16.07 -12.74
N PRO A 56 12.54 -15.06 -13.59
CA PRO A 56 11.43 -14.39 -14.27
C PRO A 56 10.54 -15.36 -15.09
N ALA A 57 11.14 -16.41 -15.65
CA ALA A 57 10.42 -17.43 -16.40
C ALA A 57 9.51 -18.28 -15.49
N ASP A 58 10.00 -18.70 -14.32
CA ASP A 58 9.22 -19.49 -13.35
C ASP A 58 8.01 -18.72 -12.80
N LEU A 59 8.11 -17.39 -12.80
CA LEU A 59 7.11 -16.50 -12.19
C LEU A 59 6.23 -15.78 -13.22
N ALA A 60 6.16 -16.27 -14.46
CA ALA A 60 5.39 -15.65 -15.54
C ALA A 60 3.91 -15.43 -15.20
N ASP A 61 3.32 -16.33 -14.41
CA ASP A 61 1.90 -16.30 -14.00
C ASP A 61 1.63 -15.47 -12.72
N ALA A 62 2.65 -14.85 -12.13
CA ALA A 62 2.45 -13.99 -10.96
C ALA A 62 1.62 -12.76 -11.33
N ALA A 63 0.69 -12.36 -10.46
CA ALA A 63 -0.18 -11.20 -10.69
C ALA A 63 0.60 -9.87 -10.70
N THR A 64 1.73 -9.82 -9.98
CA THR A 64 2.72 -8.73 -10.06
C THR A 64 4.10 -9.29 -9.69
N ARG A 65 5.16 -8.65 -10.20
CA ARG A 65 6.55 -9.11 -10.07
C ARG A 65 7.49 -7.98 -9.65
N SER A 66 8.55 -8.32 -8.94
CA SER A 66 9.73 -7.47 -8.71
C SER A 66 10.97 -8.19 -9.20
N HIS A 67 11.80 -7.53 -10.01
CA HIS A 67 13.04 -8.08 -10.53
C HIS A 67 14.22 -7.58 -9.70
N LEU A 68 15.18 -8.46 -9.43
CA LEU A 68 16.37 -8.16 -8.66
C LEU A 68 17.58 -8.02 -9.59
N ASP A 69 18.61 -7.34 -9.12
CA ASP A 69 19.85 -7.07 -9.85
C ASP A 69 20.70 -8.34 -10.10
N ASP A 70 20.48 -9.39 -9.31
CA ASP A 70 21.15 -10.69 -9.41
C ASP A 70 20.41 -11.70 -10.31
N GLY A 71 19.38 -11.25 -11.03
CA GLY A 71 18.61 -12.05 -11.98
C GLY A 71 17.45 -12.83 -11.35
N ARG A 72 17.29 -12.82 -10.02
CA ARG A 72 16.10 -13.38 -9.37
C ARG A 72 14.88 -12.49 -9.58
N CYS A 73 13.71 -13.08 -9.34
CA CYS A 73 12.42 -12.40 -9.37
C CYS A 73 11.60 -12.81 -8.15
N VAL A 74 10.78 -11.89 -7.66
CA VAL A 74 9.73 -12.17 -6.67
C VAL A 74 8.38 -12.00 -7.32
N GLY A 75 7.45 -12.93 -7.07
CA GLY A 75 6.10 -12.93 -7.62
C GLY A 75 5.03 -13.02 -6.54
N TRP A 76 3.92 -12.29 -6.75
CA TRP A 76 2.72 -12.35 -5.91
C TRP A 76 1.67 -13.29 -6.51
N TYR A 77 1.18 -14.22 -5.69
CA TYR A 77 0.16 -15.24 -6.01
C TYR A 77 -1.03 -15.20 -5.03
N GLY A 78 -1.26 -14.05 -4.39
CA GLY A 78 -2.42 -13.90 -3.53
C GLY A 78 -3.72 -13.87 -4.34
N PRO A 79 -4.86 -14.15 -3.71
CA PRO A 79 -6.15 -14.12 -4.38
C PRO A 79 -6.44 -12.74 -4.98
N SER A 80 -7.14 -12.74 -6.11
CA SER A 80 -7.68 -11.49 -6.68
C SER A 80 -8.57 -10.80 -5.64
N THR A 81 -8.42 -9.48 -5.52
CA THR A 81 -9.16 -8.67 -4.56
C THR A 81 -9.92 -7.59 -5.34
N PRO A 82 -11.19 -7.84 -5.74
CA PRO A 82 -11.97 -6.88 -6.50
C PRO A 82 -12.06 -5.52 -5.81
N GLY A 83 -11.94 -4.41 -6.55
CA GLY A 83 -11.88 -3.06 -5.97
C GLY A 83 -10.47 -2.63 -5.56
N TRP A 84 -9.45 -3.49 -5.74
CA TRP A 84 -8.09 -3.26 -5.27
C TRP A 84 -7.04 -3.68 -6.30
N ARG A 85 -5.99 -2.86 -6.39
CA ARG A 85 -4.75 -3.17 -7.09
C ARG A 85 -3.71 -3.61 -6.07
N VAL A 86 -2.82 -4.50 -6.49
CA VAL A 86 -1.68 -4.97 -5.71
C VAL A 86 -0.38 -4.64 -6.43
N ALA A 87 0.64 -4.27 -5.67
CA ALA A 87 2.00 -4.15 -6.15
C ALA A 87 2.96 -4.76 -5.12
N ILE A 88 4.10 -5.23 -5.62
CA ILE A 88 5.22 -5.65 -4.77
C ILE A 88 6.49 -4.95 -5.22
N ASP A 89 7.41 -4.80 -4.27
CA ASP A 89 8.78 -4.39 -4.54
C ASP A 89 9.75 -5.12 -3.62
N ALA A 90 10.89 -5.54 -4.17
CA ALA A 90 11.89 -6.37 -3.51
C ALA A 90 13.28 -5.81 -3.72
N GLU A 91 14.09 -5.80 -2.67
CA GLU A 91 15.51 -5.47 -2.73
C GLU A 91 16.32 -6.45 -1.90
N ARG A 92 17.54 -6.73 -2.33
CA ARG A 92 18.48 -7.51 -1.54
C ARG A 92 18.84 -6.76 -0.27
N ALA A 93 18.66 -7.40 0.88
CA ALA A 93 18.82 -6.74 2.17
C ALA A 93 20.27 -6.33 2.47
N ASP A 94 21.23 -7.02 1.85
CA ASP A 94 22.67 -6.80 2.00
C ASP A 94 23.26 -5.94 0.88
N ALA A 95 22.45 -5.51 -0.09
CA ALA A 95 22.93 -4.67 -1.18
C ALA A 95 23.50 -3.35 -0.63
N PRO A 96 24.64 -2.88 -1.16
CA PRO A 96 25.22 -1.62 -0.74
C PRO A 96 24.29 -0.47 -1.14
N VAL A 97 23.93 0.39 -0.17
CA VAL A 97 23.16 1.60 -0.47
C VAL A 97 24.03 2.54 -1.32
N PRO A 98 23.57 2.97 -2.51
CA PRO A 98 24.36 3.86 -3.35
C PRO A 98 24.72 5.15 -2.59
N PRO A 99 26.00 5.59 -2.57
CA PRO A 99 26.44 6.72 -1.73
C PRO A 99 25.66 8.02 -1.96
N ALA A 100 25.27 8.30 -3.21
CA ALA A 100 24.46 9.47 -3.53
C ALA A 100 23.06 9.41 -2.87
N LEU A 101 22.46 8.23 -2.81
CA LEU A 101 21.16 8.01 -2.17
C LEU A 101 21.29 7.98 -0.65
N ALA A 102 22.37 7.38 -0.12
CA ALA A 102 22.68 7.42 1.30
C ALA A 102 22.86 8.86 1.82
N ARG A 103 23.59 9.72 1.08
CA ARG A 103 23.72 11.14 1.43
C ARG A 103 22.39 11.88 1.44
N ARG A 104 21.49 11.52 0.51
CA ARG A 104 20.21 12.22 0.33
C ARG A 104 19.14 11.76 1.32
N PHE A 105 19.07 10.47 1.62
CA PHE A 105 17.96 9.87 2.37
C PHE A 105 18.39 9.18 3.67
N GLY A 106 19.69 9.12 3.96
CA GLY A 106 20.25 8.33 5.05
C GLY A 106 20.27 6.82 4.75
N ALA A 107 21.17 6.09 5.40
CA ALA A 107 21.34 4.64 5.18
C ALA A 107 20.46 3.75 6.09
N ALA A 108 20.00 4.27 7.23
CA ALA A 108 19.18 3.51 8.17
C ALA A 108 17.89 3.03 7.50
N ASP A 109 17.61 1.72 7.59
CA ASP A 109 16.44 1.06 7.00
C ASP A 109 16.19 1.43 5.53
N PHE A 110 17.25 1.72 4.77
CA PHE A 110 17.12 2.28 3.43
C PHE A 110 16.27 1.40 2.53
N TRP A 111 16.57 0.10 2.44
CA TRP A 111 15.83 -0.84 1.58
C TRP A 111 14.37 -1.01 1.98
N ALA A 112 14.05 -0.93 3.28
CA ALA A 112 12.66 -0.97 3.74
C ALA A 112 11.88 0.27 3.31
N ARG A 113 12.51 1.45 3.35
CA ARG A 113 11.91 2.71 2.89
C ARG A 113 11.84 2.79 1.37
N TRP A 114 12.88 2.32 0.69
CA TRP A 114 12.98 2.26 -0.76
C TRP A 114 11.88 1.37 -1.36
N THR A 115 11.82 0.10 -0.94
CA THR A 115 10.81 -0.84 -1.46
C THR A 115 9.39 -0.37 -1.22
N ARG A 116 9.15 0.29 -0.09
CA ARG A 116 7.86 0.91 0.19
C ARG A 116 7.54 2.05 -0.75
N ALA A 117 8.49 2.93 -1.01
CA ALA A 117 8.33 4.04 -1.95
C ALA A 117 8.08 3.52 -3.37
N GLU A 118 8.86 2.55 -3.85
CA GLU A 118 8.67 1.94 -5.18
C GLU A 118 7.33 1.21 -5.30
N CYS A 119 6.92 0.49 -4.26
CA CYS A 119 5.60 -0.12 -4.21
C CYS A 119 4.48 0.93 -4.31
N CYS A 120 4.61 2.08 -3.64
CA CYS A 120 3.65 3.17 -3.77
C CYS A 120 3.69 3.81 -5.17
N CYS A 121 4.86 3.94 -5.77
CA CYS A 121 5.04 4.42 -7.15
C CYS A 121 4.30 3.54 -8.15
N LYS A 122 4.45 2.20 -8.03
CA LYS A 122 3.76 1.21 -8.85
C LYS A 122 2.23 1.30 -8.69
N LEU A 123 1.74 1.49 -7.48
CA LEU A 123 0.30 1.67 -7.22
C LEU A 123 -0.24 3.02 -7.72
N ALA A 124 0.57 4.07 -7.67
CA ALA A 124 0.17 5.41 -8.11
C ALA A 124 0.37 5.63 -9.62
N ASP A 125 1.05 4.71 -10.32
CA ASP A 125 1.53 4.88 -11.68
C ASP A 125 2.37 6.15 -11.86
N VAL A 126 3.35 6.34 -10.96
CA VAL A 126 4.24 7.50 -10.93
C VAL A 126 5.69 7.03 -10.96
N PRO A 127 6.57 7.64 -11.78
CA PRO A 127 8.00 7.31 -11.75
C PRO A 127 8.63 7.58 -10.37
N VAL A 128 9.47 6.68 -9.87
CA VAL A 128 10.18 6.82 -8.58
C VAL A 128 10.94 8.15 -8.50
N ALA A 129 11.50 8.60 -9.63
CA ALA A 129 12.22 9.85 -9.74
C ALA A 129 11.34 11.11 -9.54
N ALA A 130 10.05 11.02 -9.86
CA ALA A 130 9.07 12.08 -9.57
C ALA A 130 8.62 11.99 -8.11
N TRP A 131 8.35 10.77 -7.63
CA TRP A 131 7.90 10.50 -6.27
C TRP A 131 8.86 11.04 -5.21
N TRP A 132 10.12 10.60 -5.22
CA TRP A 132 11.10 10.94 -4.19
C TRP A 132 11.51 12.43 -4.18
N ARG A 133 11.25 13.17 -5.26
CA ARG A 133 11.47 14.63 -5.32
C ARG A 133 10.39 15.36 -4.54
N ARG A 134 9.18 14.80 -4.50
CA ARG A 134 8.02 15.37 -3.82
C ARG A 134 7.84 14.84 -2.40
N HIS A 135 8.13 13.56 -2.18
CA HIS A 135 7.80 12.85 -0.93
C HIS A 135 9.02 12.26 -0.20
N GLY A 136 10.21 12.30 -0.81
CA GLY A 136 11.37 11.56 -0.32
C GLY A 136 11.13 10.04 -0.35
N LEU A 137 11.81 9.31 0.54
CA LEU A 137 11.49 7.89 0.83
C LEU A 137 10.46 7.74 1.95
N GLY A 138 9.92 8.87 2.43
CA GLY A 138 8.79 8.86 3.34
C GLY A 138 7.51 8.58 2.56
N THR A 139 6.67 7.70 3.10
CA THR A 139 5.33 7.48 2.57
C THR A 139 4.35 8.25 3.43
N GLN A 140 3.95 9.46 3.01
CA GLN A 140 2.57 9.82 3.27
C GLN A 140 1.77 8.85 2.41
N ALA A 141 0.93 8.00 3.03
CA ALA A 141 0.02 7.14 2.28
C ALA A 141 -0.77 8.06 1.31
N ALA A 142 -0.37 8.10 0.06
CA ALA A 142 -1.00 8.95 -0.94
C ALA A 142 -2.34 8.31 -1.29
N GLY A 143 -3.36 8.59 -0.48
CA GLY A 143 -4.71 8.04 -0.62
C GLY A 143 -4.78 6.54 -0.37
N SER A 144 -5.52 6.12 0.66
CA SER A 144 -6.08 4.77 0.87
C SER A 144 -5.19 3.52 0.72
N ALA A 145 -3.91 3.66 0.38
CA ALA A 145 -2.98 2.57 0.18
C ALA A 145 -2.55 2.01 1.55
N VAL A 146 -2.50 0.69 1.61
CA VAL A 146 -2.05 -0.07 2.78
C VAL A 146 -0.96 -1.03 2.35
N TRP A 147 0.05 -1.19 3.18
CA TRP A 147 1.21 -2.01 2.83
C TRP A 147 1.80 -2.69 4.05
N ARG A 148 2.62 -3.69 3.79
CA ARG A 148 3.47 -4.35 4.78
C ARG A 148 4.85 -4.55 4.18
N THR A 149 5.87 -4.15 4.93
CA THR A 149 7.26 -4.48 4.64
C THR A 149 7.67 -5.68 5.50
N LEU A 150 8.33 -6.67 4.90
CA LEU A 150 8.74 -7.91 5.56
C LEU A 150 10.10 -8.39 5.03
N ARG A 151 10.69 -9.37 5.70
CA ARG A 151 11.86 -10.10 5.20
C ARG A 151 11.46 -11.48 4.71
N LEU A 152 11.99 -11.86 3.56
CA LEU A 152 11.83 -13.19 2.99
C LEU A 152 13.18 -13.62 2.42
N ALA A 153 13.75 -14.70 2.96
CA ALA A 153 15.14 -15.08 2.72
C ALA A 153 16.09 -13.87 2.97
N ASP A 154 16.93 -13.53 1.99
CA ASP A 154 17.87 -12.41 2.00
C ASP A 154 17.27 -11.10 1.47
N LEU A 155 15.95 -11.04 1.26
CA LEU A 155 15.27 -9.88 0.67
C LEU A 155 14.54 -9.04 1.71
N VAL A 156 14.51 -7.72 1.50
CA VAL A 156 13.50 -6.82 2.06
C VAL A 156 12.44 -6.61 0.99
N LEU A 157 11.17 -6.82 1.35
CA LEU A 157 10.06 -6.74 0.41
C LEU A 157 8.93 -5.90 0.98
N THR A 158 8.30 -5.08 0.15
CA THR A 158 7.01 -4.47 0.47
C THR A 158 5.91 -5.03 -0.43
N VAL A 159 4.79 -5.43 0.17
CA VAL A 159 3.52 -5.69 -0.52
C VAL A 159 2.57 -4.55 -0.21
N GLY A 160 1.96 -3.97 -1.24
CA GLY A 160 1.04 -2.86 -1.11
C GLY A 160 -0.24 -3.09 -1.89
N PHE A 161 -1.33 -2.55 -1.36
CA PHE A 161 -2.64 -2.52 -2.00
C PHE A 161 -3.17 -1.09 -2.01
N ALA A 162 -3.85 -0.72 -3.09
CA ALA A 162 -4.60 0.54 -3.17
C ALA A 162 -5.92 0.29 -3.90
N PRO A 163 -6.97 1.07 -3.63
CA PRO A 163 -8.17 1.03 -4.45
C PRO A 163 -7.84 1.23 -5.94
N ASP A 164 -8.59 0.56 -6.80
CA ASP A 164 -8.50 0.65 -8.27
C ASP A 164 -9.06 1.97 -8.84
N GLY A 165 -9.63 2.84 -8.00
CA GLY A 165 -10.15 4.16 -8.40
C GLY A 165 -11.47 4.09 -9.19
N GLN A 166 -11.84 2.92 -9.71
CA GLN A 166 -13.09 2.69 -10.46
C GLN A 166 -14.29 2.42 -9.53
N GLY A 167 -14.06 2.02 -8.28
CA GLY A 167 -15.13 1.76 -7.31
C GLY A 167 -15.82 2.99 -6.70
N ALA A 168 -15.31 4.20 -6.93
CA ALA A 168 -15.91 5.43 -6.39
C ALA A 168 -17.00 6.05 -7.28
N ALA A 169 -17.14 5.58 -8.54
CA ALA A 169 -18.08 6.17 -9.50
C ALA A 169 -19.43 5.43 -9.61
N ALA A 170 -19.60 4.27 -8.95
CA ALA A 170 -20.81 3.44 -9.12
C ALA A 170 -22.05 3.92 -8.32
N ASP A 171 -21.90 4.84 -7.36
CA ASP A 171 -23.02 5.39 -6.57
C ASP A 171 -23.57 6.72 -7.12
N GLY A 172 -23.01 7.22 -8.23
CA GLY A 172 -23.45 8.46 -8.87
C GLY A 172 -24.59 8.25 -9.87
N ARG A 173 -25.77 7.78 -9.43
CA ARG A 173 -27.00 7.94 -10.24
C ARG A 173 -27.62 9.31 -9.98
N PRO A 174 -28.02 10.03 -11.05
CA PRO A 174 -29.26 10.78 -11.04
C PRO A 174 -30.28 10.15 -12.02
N LEU A 175 -31.54 10.25 -11.62
CA LEU A 175 -32.74 10.04 -12.43
C LEU A 175 -32.83 11.07 -13.57
#